data_AF-W3RGN9-F1
#
_entry.id   AF-W3RGN9-F1
#
_cell.length_a   1.000
_cell.length_b   1.000
_cell.length_c   1.000
_cell.angle_alpha   90.00
_cell.angle_beta   90.00
_cell.angle_gamma   90.00
#
_symmetry.space_group_name_H-M   'P 1'
#
loop_
_entity.id
_entity.type
_entity.pdbx_description
1 polymer ?
#
loop_
_entity_poly.entity_id
_entity_poly.type
_entity_poly.pdbx_seq_one_letter_code
_entity_poly.pdbx_strand_id
1 'polypeptide(L)'
;MSSEEGADLKALAERVEVEPHLKWVWDAFRALNRDRQIGIDGVGPIFWSSIDAYARRYRVTGDRFERLVGLIRAMDDEWLTVRD
;
A
#
# COMPACT_ATOMS: atom_id res chain seq x y z
N MET A 1 -35.99 5.07 -20.07
CA MET A 1 -34.78 4.28 -19.78
C MET A 1 -33.68 5.29 -19.54
N SER A 2 -33.38 5.57 -18.27
CA SER A 2 -32.33 6.52 -17.91
C SER A 2 -31.00 5.80 -18.03
N SER A 3 -30.21 6.14 -19.04
CA SER A 3 -28.82 5.74 -19.14
C SER A 3 -28.07 6.47 -18.04
N GLU A 4 -27.81 5.81 -16.92
CA GLU A 4 -26.81 6.29 -15.98
C GLU A 4 -25.45 6.09 -16.66
N GLU A 5 -24.95 7.17 -17.29
CA GLU A 5 -23.54 7.28 -17.67
C GLU A 5 -22.74 7.20 -16.37
N GLY A 6 -22.30 5.99 -16.03
CA GLY A 6 -21.38 5.76 -14.94
C GLY A 6 -20.13 6.59 -15.20
N ALA A 7 -19.79 7.47 -14.27
CA ALA A 7 -18.65 8.37 -14.41
C ALA A 7 -17.40 7.58 -14.84
N ASP A 8 -16.70 8.09 -15.86
CA ASP A 8 -15.43 7.55 -16.33
C ASP A 8 -14.38 7.76 -15.22
N LEU A 9 -14.32 6.79 -14.31
CA LEU A 9 -13.39 6.82 -13.20
C LEU A 9 -12.02 6.50 -13.77
N LYS A 10 -11.15 7.51 -13.83
CA LYS A 10 -9.72 7.38 -14.19
C LYS A 10 -9.05 6.18 -13.48
N ALA A 11 -9.43 5.91 -12.23
CA ALA A 11 -8.96 4.77 -11.45
C ALA A 11 -9.34 3.38 -12.02
N LEU A 12 -10.44 3.27 -12.77
CA LEU A 12 -10.80 2.05 -13.51
C LEU A 12 -10.06 1.97 -14.85
N ALA A 13 -9.86 3.09 -15.54
CA ALA A 13 -9.15 3.14 -16.82
C ALA A 13 -7.65 2.80 -16.67
N GLU A 14 -7.02 3.21 -15.56
CA GLU A 14 -5.60 2.99 -15.27
C GLU A 14 -5.37 1.81 -14.32
N ARG A 15 -6.36 0.94 -14.12
CA ARG A 15 -6.26 -0.18 -13.20
C ARG A 15 -5.14 -1.13 -13.65
N VAL A 16 -4.07 -1.17 -12.87
CA VAL A 16 -2.98 -2.12 -13.04
C VAL A 16 -3.37 -3.47 -12.44
N GLU A 17 -3.21 -4.55 -13.21
CA GLU A 17 -3.27 -5.90 -12.68
C GLU A 17 -1.99 -6.18 -11.88
N VAL A 18 -2.14 -6.55 -10.61
CA VAL A 18 -1.00 -6.91 -9.77
C VAL A 18 -0.62 -8.35 -10.07
N GLU A 19 0.63 -8.54 -10.48
CA GLU A 19 1.20 -9.87 -10.71
C GLU A 19 0.94 -10.81 -9.51
N PRO A 20 0.50 -12.08 -9.72
CA PRO A 20 0.06 -12.95 -8.63
C PRO A 20 1.09 -13.11 -7.50
N HIS A 21 2.38 -13.13 -7.84
CA HIS A 21 3.47 -13.26 -6.88
C HIS A 21 3.72 -11.99 -6.05
N LEU A 22 3.19 -10.84 -6.45
CA LEU A 22 3.24 -9.56 -5.72
C LEU A 22 1.98 -9.30 -4.89
N LYS A 23 0.92 -10.07 -5.11
CA LYS A 23 -0.37 -9.87 -4.42
C LYS A 23 -0.23 -9.81 -2.90
N TRP A 24 0.62 -10.65 -2.32
CA TRP A 24 0.81 -10.68 -0.86
C TRP A 24 1.47 -9.40 -0.32
N VAL A 25 2.34 -8.74 -1.11
CA VAL A 25 2.94 -7.45 -0.76
C VAL A 25 1.90 -6.34 -0.87
N TRP A 26 1.06 -6.39 -1.91
CA TRP A 26 -0.08 -5.48 -2.05
C TRP A 26 -1.05 -5.59 -0.86
N ASP A 27 -1.38 -6.81 -0.45
CA ASP A 27 -2.23 -7.05 0.72
C ASP A 27 -1.56 -6.54 2.01
N ALA A 28 -0.24 -6.71 2.15
CA ALA A 28 0.54 -6.18 3.27
C ALA A 28 0.51 -4.64 3.31
N PHE A 29 0.72 -3.98 2.17
CA PHE A 29 0.63 -2.53 2.06
C PHE A 29 -0.75 -2.03 2.48
N ARG A 30 -1.82 -2.65 1.97
CA ARG A 30 -3.19 -2.27 2.34
C ARG A 30 -3.48 -2.44 3.82
N ALA A 31 -2.95 -3.48 4.44
CA ALA A 31 -3.08 -3.70 5.88
C ALA A 31 -2.34 -2.61 6.67
N LEU A 32 -1.06 -2.37 6.34
CA LEU A 32 -0.18 -1.41 7.03
C LEU A 32 -0.60 0.04 6.82
N ASN A 33 -1.27 0.35 5.71
CA ASN A 33 -1.81 1.69 5.43
C ASN A 33 -2.79 2.18 6.51
N ARG A 34 -3.38 1.26 7.29
CA ARG A 34 -4.29 1.56 8.40
C ARG A 34 -3.57 1.88 9.72
N ASP A 35 -2.26 1.61 9.79
CA ASP A 35 -1.44 1.83 10.98
C ASP A 35 -0.70 3.18 10.95
N ARG A 36 -0.96 4.01 9.94
CA ARG A 36 -0.34 5.32 9.80
C ARG A 36 -0.79 6.26 10.91
N GLN A 37 0.13 7.07 11.40
CA GLN A 37 -0.24 8.23 12.21
C GLN A 37 -0.77 9.34 11.31
N ILE A 38 -1.89 9.92 11.74
CA ILE A 38 -2.44 11.14 11.15
C ILE A 38 -2.06 12.28 12.10
N GLY A 39 -1.25 13.21 11.60
CA GLY A 39 -0.80 14.40 12.31
C GLY A 39 -1.56 15.65 11.88
N ILE A 40 -1.23 16.78 12.52
CA ILE A 40 -1.77 18.10 12.16
C ILE A 40 -1.34 18.48 10.73
N ASP A 41 -0.13 18.09 10.33
CA ASP A 41 0.45 18.40 9.02
C ASP A 41 0.17 17.31 7.96
N GLY A 42 -0.82 16.44 8.18
CA GLY A 42 -1.24 15.43 7.22
C GLY A 42 -0.85 13.99 7.60
N VAL A 43 -0.74 13.12 6.58
CA VAL A 43 -0.49 11.69 6.76
C VAL A 43 0.99 11.39 6.66
N GLY A 44 1.55 10.76 7.71
CA GLY A 44 2.95 10.34 7.72
C GLY A 44 3.21 9.00 7.02
N PRO A 45 4.50 8.64 6.84
CA PRO A 45 4.90 7.34 6.31
C PRO A 45 4.47 6.20 7.23
N ILE A 46 4.38 4.99 6.69
CA ILE A 46 4.16 3.77 7.45
C ILE A 46 5.35 3.57 8.40
N PHE A 47 5.07 3.32 9.68
CA PHE A 47 6.14 3.09 10.65
C PHE A 47 6.88 1.79 10.41
N TRP A 48 8.21 1.84 10.54
CA TRP A 48 9.04 0.65 10.39
C TRP A 48 8.65 -0.43 11.40
N SER A 49 8.29 -0.05 12.63
CA SER A 49 7.81 -0.97 13.67
C SER A 49 6.54 -1.71 13.26
N SER A 50 5.63 -1.08 12.51
CA SER A 50 4.44 -1.74 11.97
C SER A 50 4.82 -2.78 10.91
N ILE A 51 5.79 -2.46 10.04
CA ILE A 51 6.31 -3.40 9.04
C ILE A 51 6.99 -4.60 9.71
N ASP A 52 7.82 -4.36 10.73
CA ASP A 52 8.47 -5.40 11.53
C ASP A 52 7.46 -6.27 12.28
N ALA A 53 6.43 -5.68 12.89
CA ALA A 53 5.35 -6.43 13.54
C ALA A 53 4.55 -7.30 12.56
N TYR A 54 4.25 -6.78 11.37
CA TYR A 54 3.61 -7.54 10.30
C TYR A 54 4.50 -8.71 9.86
N ALA A 55 5.78 -8.44 9.59
CA ALA A 55 6.74 -9.47 9.19
C ALA A 55 6.85 -10.60 10.22
N ARG A 56 6.92 -10.25 11.52
CA ARG A 56 6.93 -11.23 12.62
C ARG A 56 5.66 -12.08 12.65
N ARG A 57 4.47 -11.45 12.52
CA ARG A 57 3.18 -12.14 12.49
C ARG A 57 3.10 -13.19 11.38
N TYR A 58 3.65 -12.88 10.22
CA TYR A 58 3.63 -13.77 9.04
C TYR A 58 4.93 -14.56 8.84
N ARG A 59 5.85 -14.53 9.81
CA ARG A 59 7.15 -15.24 9.76
C ARG A 59 7.98 -14.90 8.52
N VAL A 60 7.93 -13.65 8.07
CA VAL A 60 8.76 -13.12 6.99
C VAL A 60 10.11 -12.71 7.56
N THR A 61 11.20 -13.33 7.11
CA THR A 61 12.55 -13.14 7.67
C THR A 61 13.63 -13.09 6.58
N GLY A 62 14.85 -12.68 6.94
CA GLY A 62 16.02 -12.61 6.06
C GLY A 62 15.75 -11.74 4.82
N ASP A 63 16.23 -12.17 3.66
CA ASP A 63 16.06 -11.44 2.39
C ASP A 63 14.60 -11.19 2.00
N ARG A 64 13.65 -12.00 2.50
CA ARG A 64 12.21 -11.77 2.26
C ARG A 64 11.72 -10.57 3.07
N PHE A 65 12.25 -10.37 4.27
CA PHE A 65 11.95 -9.20 5.08
C PHE A 65 12.53 -7.94 4.44
N GLU A 66 13.78 -7.98 3.99
CA GLU A 66 14.41 -6.85 3.29
C GLU A 66 13.63 -6.46 2.02
N ARG A 67 13.21 -7.46 1.23
CA ARG A 67 12.34 -7.23 0.06
C ARG A 67 10.98 -6.65 0.42
N LEU A 68 10.34 -7.16 1.47
CA LEU A 68 9.08 -6.60 1.96
C LEU A 68 9.25 -5.13 2.35
N VAL A 69 10.26 -4.81 3.15
CA VAL A 69 10.54 -3.43 3.58
C VAL A 69 10.77 -2.53 2.37
N GLY A 70 11.61 -2.95 1.41
CA GLY A 70 11.90 -2.17 0.21
C GLY A 70 10.66 -1.88 -0.63
N LEU A 71 9.83 -2.89 -0.88
CA LEU A 71 8.59 -2.72 -1.64
C LEU A 71 7.57 -1.85 -0.91
N ILE A 72 7.35 -2.08 0.39
CA ILE A 72 6.42 -1.26 1.18
C ILE A 72 6.86 0.21 1.19
N ARG A 73 8.17 0.49 1.32
CA ARG A 73 8.69 1.86 1.28
C ARG A 73 8.46 2.52 -0.07
N ALA A 74 8.80 1.84 -1.16
CA ALA A 74 8.59 2.38 -2.50
C ALA A 74 7.11 2.69 -2.79
N MET A 75 6.20 1.81 -2.35
CA MET A 75 4.76 2.03 -2.48
C MET A 75 4.24 3.15 -1.57
N ASP A 76 4.81 3.26 -0.38
CA ASP A 76 4.48 4.29 0.60
C ASP A 76 4.87 5.69 0.10
N ASP A 77 6.09 5.82 -0.43
CA ASP A 77 6.60 7.06 -1.00
C ASP A 77 5.69 7.55 -2.13
N GLU A 78 5.33 6.69 -3.09
CA GLU A 78 4.42 7.03 -4.18
C GLU A 78 2.99 7.34 -3.70
N TRP A 79 2.53 6.69 -2.64
CA TRP A 79 1.21 6.98 -2.10
C TRP A 79 1.14 8.35 -1.43
N LEU A 80 2.25 8.82 -0.85
CA LEU A 80 2.36 10.14 -0.26
C LEU A 80 2.43 11.23 -1.34
N THR A 81 3.11 11.00 -2.48
CA THR A 81 3.17 11.99 -3.58
C THR A 81 1.80 12.26 -4.22
N VAL A 82 0.93 11.25 -4.30
CA VAL A 82 -0.43 11.39 -4.88
C VAL A 82 -1.40 12.11 -3.91
N ARG A 83 -1.00 12.32 -2.65
CA ARG A 83 -1.87 12.86 -1.60
C ARG A 83 -1.52 14.26 -1.09
N ASP A 84 -0.43 14.84 -1.58
CA ASP A 84 -0.12 16.28 -1.47
C ASP A 84 -0.72 17.07 -2.64
#